data_AF-A0A3D4IH05-F1
#
_entry.id   AF-A0A3D4IH05-F1
#
_cell.length_a   1.000
_cell.length_b   1.000
_cell.length_c   1.000
_cell.angle_alpha   90.00
_cell.angle_beta   90.00
_cell.angle_gamma   90.00
#
_symmetry.space_group_name_H-M   'P 1'
#
loop_
_entity.id
_entity.type
_entity.pdbx_description
1 polymer ?
#
loop_
_entity_poly.entity_id
_entity_poly.type
_entity_poly.pdbx_seq_one_letter_code
_entity_poly.pdbx_strand_id
1 'polypeptide(L)'
;MEHEFAFRRYLELKSEIARLEAELEFVKSEVFYHVSEMGGRVAFQEIEFLEQYRKTYEYSESIQQMEKALKALKKNEEAQGVAVLKKMTGFVVAKSITPP
;
A
#
# COMPACT_ATOMS: atom_id res chain seq x y z
N MET A 1 7.65 19.56 -25.93
CA MET A 1 7.86 18.13 -26.24
C MET A 1 8.30 17.32 -25.02
N GLU A 2 9.17 17.82 -24.14
CA GLU A 2 9.68 17.05 -22.98
C GLU A 2 8.61 16.64 -21.95
N HIS A 3 7.64 17.51 -21.66
CA HIS A 3 6.56 17.19 -20.69
C HIS A 3 5.65 16.05 -21.15
N GLU A 4 5.38 15.97 -22.45
CA GLU A 4 4.52 14.93 -23.01
C GLU A 4 5.20 13.55 -22.93
N PHE A 5 6.52 13.50 -23.18
CA PHE A 5 7.30 12.29 -22.96
C PHE A 5 7.25 11.84 -21.49
N ALA A 6 7.42 12.76 -20.54
CA ALA A 6 7.36 12.45 -19.11
C ALA A 6 5.99 11.89 -18.70
N PHE A 7 4.88 12.46 -19.19
CA PHE A 7 3.54 11.95 -18.90
C PHE A 7 3.29 10.59 -19.53
N ARG A 8 3.66 10.38 -20.80
CA ARG A 8 3.54 9.08 -21.47
C ARG A 8 4.33 8.01 -20.73
N ARG A 9 5.60 8.29 -20.44
CA ARG A 9 6.47 7.35 -19.72
C ARG A 9 5.94 7.03 -18.33
N TYR A 10 5.41 8.03 -17.62
CA TYR A 10 4.78 7.82 -16.31
C TYR A 10 3.58 6.87 -16.41
N LEU A 11 2.70 7.05 -17.40
CA LEU A 11 1.53 6.19 -17.61
C LEU A 11 1.92 4.76 -18.02
N GLU A 12 2.93 4.62 -18.89
CA GLU A 12 3.50 3.32 -19.26
C GLU A 12 4.01 2.57 -18.04
N LEU A 13 4.84 3.23 -17.21
CA LEU A 13 5.39 2.65 -15.99
C LEU A 13 4.28 2.27 -15.00
N LYS A 14 3.22 3.07 -14.88
CA LYS A 14 2.07 2.74 -14.04
C LYS A 14 1.33 1.49 -14.53
N SER A 15 1.17 1.34 -15.84
CA SER A 15 0.59 0.14 -16.44
C SER A 15 1.47 -1.09 -16.21
N GLU A 16 2.78 -0.94 -16.39
CA GLU A 16 3.74 -2.01 -16.16
C GLU A 16 3.79 -2.44 -14.70
N ILE A 17 3.79 -1.49 -13.76
CA ILE A 17 3.67 -1.76 -12.32
C ILE A 17 2.40 -2.56 -12.04
N ALA A 18 1.24 -2.12 -12.54
CA ALA A 18 -0.02 -2.81 -12.31
C ALA A 18 0.00 -4.26 -12.84
N ARG A 19 0.59 -4.48 -14.03
CA ARG A 19 0.78 -5.82 -14.58
C ARG A 19 1.68 -6.68 -13.71
N LEU A 20 2.84 -6.16 -13.32
CA LEU A 20 3.82 -6.89 -12.50
C LEU A 20 3.28 -7.16 -11.09
N GLU A 21 2.52 -6.23 -10.50
CA GLU A 21 1.85 -6.43 -9.21
C GLU A 21 0.81 -7.56 -9.29
N ALA A 22 0.04 -7.63 -10.37
CA ALA A 22 -0.93 -8.70 -10.59
C ALA A 22 -0.25 -10.07 -10.79
N GLU A 23 0.82 -10.11 -11.58
CA GLU A 23 1.62 -11.32 -11.79
C GLU A 23 2.26 -11.79 -10.47
N LEU A 24 2.84 -10.86 -9.70
CA LEU A 24 3.40 -11.15 -8.39
C LEU A 24 2.33 -11.69 -7.43
N GLU A 25 1.14 -11.10 -7.40
CA GLU A 25 0.04 -11.57 -6.55
C GLU A 25 -0.36 -13.01 -6.86
N PHE A 26 -0.36 -13.40 -8.14
CA PHE A 26 -0.62 -14.78 -8.54
C PHE A 26 0.43 -15.74 -7.95
N VAL A 27 1.71 -15.38 -8.09
CA VAL A 27 2.85 -16.23 -7.66
C VAL A 27 3.03 -16.26 -6.14
N LYS A 28 2.57 -15.26 -5.38
CA LYS A 28 2.67 -15.23 -3.91
C LYS A 28 2.08 -16.48 -3.24
N SER A 29 0.93 -16.94 -3.74
CA SER A 29 0.24 -18.10 -3.16
C SER A 29 1.04 -19.39 -3.34
N GLU A 30 1.64 -19.57 -4.52
CA GLU A 30 2.52 -20.69 -4.86
C GLU A 30 3.81 -20.67 -4.04
N VAL A 31 4.45 -19.49 -3.93
CA VAL A 31 5.64 -19.32 -3.08
C VAL A 31 5.33 -19.62 -1.61
N PHE A 32 4.21 -19.13 -1.09
CA PHE A 32 3.79 -19.41 0.29
C PHE A 32 3.58 -20.92 0.50
N TYR A 33 2.89 -21.59 -0.43
CA TYR A 33 2.66 -23.04 -0.38
C TYR A 33 3.97 -23.82 -0.31
N HIS A 34 4.92 -23.54 -1.21
CA HIS A 34 6.21 -24.22 -1.23
C HIS A 34 7.05 -23.96 0.02
N VAL A 35 7.06 -22.72 0.54
CA VAL A 35 7.78 -22.40 1.78
C VAL A 35 7.15 -23.15 2.97
N SER A 36 5.82 -23.25 3.02
CA SER A 36 5.09 -23.98 4.06
C SER A 36 5.39 -25.49 3.98
N GLU A 37 5.35 -26.10 2.79
CA GLU A 37 5.71 -27.51 2.59
C GLU A 37 7.15 -27.84 3.00
N MET A 38 8.07 -26.89 2.82
CA MET A 38 9.48 -27.04 3.20
C MET A 38 9.75 -26.78 4.69
N GLY A 39 8.71 -26.66 5.53
CA GLY A 39 8.84 -26.47 6.98
C GLY A 39 8.87 -25.01 7.42
N GLY A 40 8.33 -24.10 6.60
CA GLY A 40 8.11 -22.70 6.94
C GLY A 40 9.32 -21.78 6.75
N ARG A 41 10.44 -22.31 6.23
CA ARG A 41 11.68 -21.54 5.99
C ARG A 41 12.51 -22.14 4.86
N VAL A 42 12.90 -21.32 3.88
CA VAL A 42 13.70 -21.74 2.71
C VAL A 42 14.73 -20.68 2.38
N ALA A 43 15.98 -21.09 2.09
CA ALA A 43 17.01 -20.21 1.55
C ALA A 43 17.18 -20.46 0.04
N PHE A 44 17.12 -19.40 -0.77
CA PHE A 44 17.29 -19.44 -2.21
C PHE A 44 18.04 -18.19 -2.70
N GLN A 45 19.16 -18.38 -3.40
CA GLN A 45 19.98 -17.27 -3.96
C GLN A 45 20.26 -16.15 -2.95
N GLU A 46 20.80 -16.49 -1.77
CA GLU A 46 21.12 -15.54 -0.69
C GLU A 46 19.90 -14.83 -0.06
N ILE A 47 18.68 -15.19 -0.47
CA ILE A 47 17.43 -14.68 0.10
C ILE A 47 16.79 -15.76 0.95
N GLU A 48 16.32 -15.37 2.13
CA GLU A 48 15.55 -16.22 3.01
C GLU A 48 14.05 -15.92 2.90
N PHE A 49 13.28 -16.97 2.65
CA PHE A 49 11.82 -16.95 2.66
C PHE A 49 11.32 -17.55 3.97
N LEU A 50 10.44 -16.83 4.64
CA LEU A 50 9.84 -17.22 5.91
C LEU A 50 8.33 -17.21 5.79
N GLU A 51 7.69 -18.29 6.23
CA GLU A 51 6.25 -18.35 6.39
C GLU A 51 5.82 -17.41 7.53
N GLN A 52 4.93 -16.47 7.24
CA GLN A 52 4.39 -15.54 8.22
C GLN A 52 2.88 -15.38 8.06
N TYR A 53 2.20 -15.21 9.20
CA TYR A 53 0.76 -15.02 9.27
C TYR A 53 0.43 -13.61 9.75
N ARG A 54 -0.33 -12.87 8.94
CA ARG A 54 -0.91 -11.60 9.38
C ARG A 54 -2.24 -11.88 10.07
N LYS A 55 -2.32 -11.56 11.36
CA LYS A 55 -3.58 -11.60 12.10
C LYS A 55 -4.31 -10.27 11.90
N THR A 56 -5.54 -10.33 11.41
CA THR A 56 -6.46 -9.20 11.36
C THR A 56 -7.49 -9.40 12.46
N TYR A 57 -7.65 -8.39 13.32
CA TYR A 57 -8.61 -8.43 14.42
C TYR A 57 -9.80 -7.53 14.10
N GLU A 58 -10.99 -8.02 14.44
CA GLU A 58 -12.17 -7.19 14.53
C GLU A 58 -12.28 -6.67 15.97
N TYR A 59 -12.21 -5.35 16.13
CA TYR A 59 -12.32 -4.72 17.45
C TYR A 59 -13.77 -4.42 17.80
N SER A 60 -14.07 -4.39 19.11
CA SER A 60 -15.38 -4.02 19.62
C SER A 60 -15.83 -2.65 19.12
N GLU A 61 -17.15 -2.44 19.04
CA GLU A 61 -17.73 -1.19 18.59
C GLU A 61 -17.19 0.02 19.37
N SER A 62 -17.00 -0.11 20.68
CA SER A 62 -16.41 0.92 21.54
C SER A 62 -15.02 1.39 21.09
N ILE A 63 -14.15 0.47 20.69
CA ILE A 63 -12.79 0.78 20.19
C ILE A 63 -12.90 1.50 18.85
N GLN A 64 -13.74 0.99 17.96
CA GLN A 64 -13.97 1.63 16.66
C GLN A 64 -14.52 3.06 16.80
N GLN A 65 -15.41 3.30 17.79
CA GLN A 65 -15.91 4.64 18.10
C GLN A 65 -14.80 5.55 18.64
N MET A 66 -13.94 5.06 19.52
CA MET A 66 -12.78 5.81 20.02
C MET A 66 -11.79 6.17 18.90
N GLU A 67 -11.50 5.25 17.97
CA GLU A 67 -10.65 5.54 16.81
C GLU A 67 -11.24 6.63 15.91
N LYS A 68 -12.56 6.59 15.68
CA LYS A 68 -13.28 7.64 14.94
C LYS A 68 -13.18 8.98 15.65
N ALA A 69 -13.39 9.01 16.97
CA ALA A 69 -13.28 10.22 17.78
C ALA A 69 -11.85 10.79 17.74
N LEU A 70 -10.84 9.94 17.90
CA LEU A 70 -9.43 10.34 17.82
C LEU A 70 -9.08 10.93 16.46
N LYS A 71 -9.58 10.33 15.36
CA LYS A 71 -9.39 10.86 14.01
C LYS A 71 -10.02 12.25 13.85
N ALA A 72 -11.19 12.47 14.44
CA ALA A 72 -11.86 13.77 14.40
C ALA A 72 -11.08 14.82 15.21
N LEU A 73 -10.58 14.47 16.40
CA LEU A 73 -9.78 15.37 17.24
C LEU A 73 -8.48 15.80 16.55
N LYS A 74 -7.77 14.87 15.91
CA LYS A 74 -6.55 15.20 15.13
C LYS A 74 -6.84 16.21 14.02
N LYS A 75 -7.91 15.99 13.25
CA LYS A 75 -8.34 16.95 12.21
C LYS A 75 -8.71 18.31 12.78
N ASN A 76 -9.30 18.35 13.97
CA ASN A 76 -9.62 19.60 14.63
C ASN A 76 -8.35 20.36 15.05
N GLU A 77 -7.35 19.68 15.63
CA GLU A 77 -6.06 20.30 15.94
C GLU A 77 -5.35 20.85 14.69
N GLU A 78 -5.40 20.12 13.58
CA GLU A 78 -4.91 20.58 12.27
C GLU A 78 -5.62 21.87 11.82
N ALA A 79 -6.95 21.89 11.88
CA ALA A 79 -7.75 23.04 11.46
C ALA A 79 -7.59 24.27 12.38
N GLN A 80 -7.35 24.05 13.67
CA GLN A 80 -7.13 25.09 14.67
C GLN A 80 -5.69 25.61 14.70
N GLY A 81 -4.77 25.04 13.92
CA GLY A 81 -3.36 25.43 13.89
C GLY A 81 -2.58 25.01 15.15
N VAL A 82 -3.14 24.12 15.97
CA VAL A 82 -2.47 23.51 17.13
C VAL A 82 -1.45 22.48 16.65
N ALA A 83 -1.79 21.73 15.60
CA ALA A 83 -0.87 20.76 15.00
C ALA A 83 0.25 21.47 14.22
N VAL A 84 1.49 21.02 14.45
CA VAL A 84 2.68 21.56 13.75
C VAL A 84 2.98 20.72 12.51
N LEU A 85 2.95 21.35 11.32
CA LEU A 85 3.32 20.69 10.06
C LEU A 85 4.81 20.35 10.05
N LYS A 86 5.15 19.06 10.15
CA LYS A 86 6.55 18.59 10.17
C LYS A 86 7.18 18.41 8.79
N LYS A 87 6.39 18.03 7.78
CA LYS A 87 6.86 17.75 6.42
C LYS A 87 5.71 17.86 5.43
N MET A 88 5.99 18.42 4.25
CA MET A 88 5.07 18.43 3.11
C MET A 88 5.76 17.78 1.92
N THR A 89 5.05 16.89 1.21
CA THR A 89 5.56 16.24 0.01
C THR A 89 4.45 16.21 -1.03
N GLY A 90 4.70 16.80 -2.20
CA GLY A 90 3.77 16.77 -3.32
C GLY A 90 3.85 15.45 -4.07
N PHE A 91 2.73 15.00 -4.61
CA PHE A 91 2.64 13.86 -5.52
C PHE A 91 1.57 14.14 -6.59
N VAL A 92 1.72 13.51 -7.75
CA VAL A 92 0.76 13.64 -8.86
C VAL A 92 -0.21 12.47 -8.85
N VAL A 93 -1.50 12.76 -8.95
CA VAL A 93 -2.55 11.75 -9.15
C VAL A 93 -3.06 11.87 -10.58
N ALA A 94 -2.87 10.81 -11.38
CA ALA A 94 -3.52 10.68 -12.68
C ALA A 94 -4.93 10.11 -12.46
N LYS A 95 -5.97 10.78 -12.98
CA LYS A 95 -7.37 10.32 -12.94
C LYS A 95 -7.92 10.29 -14.36
N SER A 96 -8.77 9.31 -14.66
CA SER A 96 -9.56 9.34 -15.89
C SER A 96 -10.55 10.51 -15.84
N ILE A 97 -10.69 11.23 -16.95
CA ILE A 97 -11.66 12.32 -17.11
C ILE A 97 -13.01 11.77 -17.61
N THR A 98 -13.03 10.53 -18.12
CA THR A 98 -14.25 9.87 -18.57
C THR A 98 -15.00 9.28 -17.36
N PRO A 99 -16.29 9.62 -17.15
CA PRO A 99 -17.11 8.98 -16.13
C PRO A 99 -17.30 7.48 -16.41
N PRO A 100 -17.58 6.67 -15.36
CA PRO A 100 -17.86 5.24 -15.49
C PRO A 100 -19.12 4.95 -16.30
#